data_AF-A0A0N0LWV7-F1
#
_entry.id   AF-A0A0N0LWV7-F1
#
_cell.length_a   1.000
_cell.length_b   1.000
_cell.length_c   1.000
_cell.angle_alpha   90.00
_cell.angle_beta   90.00
_cell.angle_gamma   90.00
#
_symmetry.space_group_name_H-M   'P 1'
#
loop_
_entity.id
_entity.type
_entity.pdbx_description
1 polymer ?
#
loop_
_entity_poly.entity_id
_entity_poly.type
_entity_poly.pdbx_seq_one_letter_code
_entity_poly.pdbx_strand_id
1 'polypeptide(L)'
;MRDSAPAGAPGYAAQAEELYRQSWQEFRETLGNDPEVQQHFASMGARWIGGGVQQGRDYERQQRVKAVGDQFEKSLDLQSSKLFSEPTVDNMEAMLSDYDTAINMQVIDGNSKDIMRQQVRQKLVGSLLEGTLAKGNYDAIDTALKSGAFDSWIGGGEAKARWTARVETARDVSVREAKVAANETKRAAIDGLETIEARIESGETVPQAEIEKALGVAKAAKVEEARLIKYATAGERSMRARFARNLSTPELDRQIAGLASKRAAGSATDVEIQTLNALDHEADDRASKGADTVSTLWKGSDPERLAAVQQLHAMPPSERWRIAGKVGGTIGVLATMQPKNAQTALRGGAIRKDRPDAYMPMKDGKADPKQARDAFNRFVGAGIMNAMGGDYDKVLNTALDLFVGSQADSGNSGAWGEGAFQEAIRVVFGQTLRRDGTKQGGIGAIRGRMVELPAGWTAAEFDRGLSRMTFPRAVYGDGSPANKADVLANYRLVVDNVTDDGRVQYRFEDARGRSLMRDDGQNYRVVVNRSPAGEN
;
A
#
# COMPACT_ATOMS: atom_id res chain seq x y z
N MET A 1 59.89 -5.94 55.37
CA MET A 1 58.83 -5.49 56.28
C MET A 1 58.87 -3.97 56.31
N ARG A 2 58.05 -3.33 55.48
CA ARG A 2 57.79 -1.89 55.51
C ARG A 2 56.38 -1.78 56.07
N ASP A 3 56.28 -1.47 57.34
CA ASP A 3 55.02 -1.06 57.96
C ASP A 3 54.53 0.18 57.22
N SER A 4 53.40 0.05 56.54
CA SER A 4 52.66 1.19 56.01
C SER A 4 52.20 2.04 57.19
N ALA A 5 52.95 3.10 57.50
CA ALA A 5 52.49 4.11 58.44
C ALA A 5 51.10 4.59 57.99
N PRO A 6 50.12 4.69 58.90
CA PRO A 6 48.75 5.07 58.53
C PRO A 6 48.74 6.47 57.91
N ALA A 7 47.89 6.66 56.90
CA ALA A 7 47.66 7.95 56.27
C ALA A 7 47.20 8.97 57.34
N GLY A 8 48.09 9.89 57.68
CA GLY A 8 47.85 10.84 58.79
C GLY A 8 49.10 11.58 59.28
N ALA A 9 50.14 11.66 58.43
CA ALA A 9 51.39 12.36 58.74
C ALA A 9 52.00 12.05 60.14
N PRO A 10 52.04 10.80 60.63
CA PRO A 10 52.64 10.53 61.94
C PRO A 10 54.15 10.83 61.91
N GLY A 11 54.63 11.73 62.78
CA GLY A 11 56.05 12.03 62.95
C GLY A 11 56.49 13.45 62.55
N TYR A 12 55.60 14.30 62.01
CA TYR A 12 55.90 15.71 61.74
C TYR A 12 56.20 16.51 63.01
N ALA A 13 55.56 16.21 64.14
CA ALA A 13 55.88 16.87 65.42
C ALA A 13 57.32 16.53 65.87
N ALA A 14 57.75 15.28 65.67
CA ALA A 14 59.11 14.84 65.98
C ALA A 14 60.13 15.38 64.96
N GLN A 15 59.77 15.45 63.67
CA GLN A 15 60.60 16.07 62.63
C GLN A 15 60.75 17.58 62.84
N ALA A 16 59.66 18.27 63.22
CA ALA A 16 59.71 19.67 63.62
C ALA A 16 60.61 19.83 64.85
N GLU A 17 60.45 19.00 65.88
CA GLU A 17 61.32 19.03 67.06
C GLU A 17 62.80 18.92 66.70
N GLU A 18 63.16 17.95 65.84
CA GLU A 18 64.53 17.74 65.38
C GLU A 18 65.07 18.94 64.60
N LEU A 19 64.29 19.46 63.63
CA LEU A 19 64.66 20.63 62.84
C LEU A 19 64.86 21.88 63.72
N TYR A 20 63.92 22.16 64.62
CA TYR A 20 64.03 23.31 65.51
C TYR A 20 65.18 23.15 66.52
N ARG A 21 65.47 21.93 67.00
CA ARG A 21 66.65 21.66 67.84
C ARG A 21 67.96 21.86 67.08
N GLN A 22 68.04 21.36 65.85
CA GLN A 22 69.23 21.53 65.00
C GLN A 22 69.48 23.01 64.69
N SER A 23 68.45 23.73 64.24
CA SER A 23 68.58 25.17 63.97
C SER A 23 68.91 25.98 65.24
N TRP A 24 68.42 25.55 66.41
CA TRP A 24 68.80 26.16 67.67
C TRP A 24 70.28 25.91 68.01
N GLN A 25 70.78 24.71 67.75
CA GLN A 25 72.18 24.36 67.93
C GLN A 25 73.09 25.17 66.99
N GLU A 26 72.74 25.27 65.71
CA GLU A 26 73.45 26.10 64.71
C GLU A 26 73.48 27.58 65.15
N PHE A 27 72.35 28.11 65.62
CA PHE A 27 72.31 29.47 66.19
C PHE A 27 73.22 29.62 67.41
N ARG A 28 73.19 28.65 68.34
CA ARG A 28 74.04 28.68 69.54
C ARG A 28 75.53 28.68 69.19
N GLU A 29 75.95 27.99 68.14
CA GLU A 29 77.33 27.99 67.65
C GLU A 29 77.79 29.38 67.18
N THR A 30 76.87 30.23 66.68
CA THR A 30 77.19 31.62 66.29
C THR A 30 77.39 32.59 67.45
N LEU A 31 76.93 32.25 68.66
CA LEU A 31 77.00 33.13 69.83
C LEU A 31 78.40 33.15 70.50
N GLY A 32 79.32 32.29 70.06
CA GLY A 32 80.62 32.10 70.69
C GLY A 32 80.54 31.37 72.05
N ASN A 33 81.68 31.20 72.73
CA ASN A 33 81.79 30.43 73.98
C ASN A 33 81.46 31.25 75.25
N ASP A 34 80.75 32.38 75.14
CA ASP A 34 80.36 33.21 76.28
C ASP A 34 79.18 32.57 77.05
N PRO A 35 79.37 32.11 78.31
CA PRO A 35 78.33 31.44 79.07
C PRO A 35 77.13 32.34 79.40
N GLU A 36 77.34 33.64 79.63
CA GLU A 36 76.27 34.57 80.01
C GLU A 36 75.34 34.84 78.82
N VAL A 37 75.93 35.01 77.62
CA VAL A 37 75.19 35.18 76.37
C VAL A 37 74.41 33.90 76.03
N GLN A 38 75.04 32.72 76.12
CA GLN A 38 74.35 31.45 75.86
C GLN A 38 73.18 31.21 76.84
N GLN A 39 73.35 31.57 78.12
CA GLN A 39 72.31 31.42 79.13
C GLN A 39 71.15 32.40 78.93
N HIS A 40 71.43 33.64 78.51
CA HIS A 40 70.40 34.63 78.18
C HIS A 40 69.45 34.13 77.09
N PHE A 41 69.99 33.49 76.05
CA PHE A 41 69.22 33.01 74.91
C PHE A 41 68.56 31.62 75.12
N ALA A 42 69.01 30.82 76.09
CA ALA A 42 68.50 29.46 76.32
C ALA A 42 66.97 29.36 76.48
N SER A 43 66.36 30.30 77.21
CA SER A 43 64.89 30.32 77.42
C SER A 43 64.10 30.65 76.13
N MET A 44 64.70 31.46 75.26
CA MET A 44 64.12 31.81 73.95
C MET A 44 64.16 30.60 73.02
N GLY A 45 65.26 29.87 72.98
CA GLY A 45 65.38 28.62 72.23
C GLY A 45 64.37 27.55 72.65
N ALA A 46 64.20 27.34 73.95
CA ALA A 46 63.21 26.40 74.48
C ALA A 46 61.77 26.78 74.07
N ARG A 47 61.42 28.07 74.11
CA ARG A 47 60.11 28.56 73.64
C ARG A 47 59.94 28.41 72.13
N TRP A 48 60.99 28.67 71.36
CA TRP A 48 60.97 28.55 69.90
C TRP A 48 60.80 27.10 69.46
N ILE A 49 61.58 26.18 70.03
CA ILE A 49 61.43 24.72 69.82
C ILE A 49 60.03 24.28 70.25
N GLY A 50 59.56 24.68 71.43
CA GLY A 50 58.22 24.34 71.92
C GLY A 50 57.08 24.83 71.00
N GLY A 51 57.19 26.05 70.47
CA GLY A 51 56.23 26.60 69.50
C GLY A 51 56.25 25.84 68.16
N GLY A 52 57.45 25.49 67.67
CA GLY A 52 57.62 24.68 66.47
C GLY A 52 57.04 23.27 66.59
N VAL A 53 57.25 22.60 67.73
CA VAL A 53 56.65 21.29 68.02
C VAL A 53 55.12 21.39 68.09
N GLN A 54 54.57 22.44 68.68
CA GLN A 54 53.12 22.64 68.74
C GLN A 54 52.53 22.84 67.34
N GLN A 55 53.15 23.67 66.49
CA GLN A 55 52.75 23.82 65.08
C GLN A 55 52.82 22.50 64.31
N GLY A 56 53.87 21.70 64.53
CA GLY A 56 54.00 20.35 63.98
C GLY A 56 52.84 19.44 64.41
N ARG A 57 52.46 19.45 65.69
CA ARG A 57 51.30 18.69 66.21
C ARG A 57 49.97 19.16 65.61
N ASP A 58 49.80 20.46 65.44
CA ASP A 58 48.58 21.02 64.85
C ASP A 58 48.46 20.67 63.37
N TYR A 59 49.57 20.69 62.62
CA TYR A 59 49.62 20.22 61.23
C TYR A 59 49.34 18.72 61.11
N GLU A 60 49.93 17.87 61.96
CA GLU A 60 49.60 16.45 62.01
C GLU A 60 48.10 16.22 62.23
N ARG A 61 47.52 16.97 63.18
CA ARG A 61 46.08 16.90 63.46
C ARG A 61 45.25 17.25 62.21
N GLN A 62 45.61 18.32 61.50
CA GLN A 62 44.94 18.71 60.26
C GLN A 62 45.06 17.65 59.16
N GLN A 63 46.24 17.06 58.96
CA GLN A 63 46.43 16.02 57.95
C GLN A 63 45.69 14.72 58.29
N ARG A 64 45.62 14.34 59.58
CA ARG A 64 44.79 13.22 60.03
C ARG A 64 43.31 13.47 59.76
N VAL A 65 42.80 14.66 60.12
CA VAL A 65 41.40 15.03 59.87
C VAL A 65 41.09 14.97 58.37
N LYS A 66 42.00 15.48 57.51
CA LYS A 66 41.83 15.41 56.06
C LYS A 66 41.82 13.97 55.53
N ALA A 67 42.77 13.14 55.94
CA ALA A 67 42.85 11.75 55.49
C ALA A 67 41.63 10.91 55.94
N VAL A 68 41.15 11.13 57.18
CA VAL A 68 39.92 10.52 57.69
C VAL A 68 38.71 11.00 56.89
N GLY A 69 38.62 12.29 56.59
CA GLY A 69 37.58 12.86 55.74
C GLY A 69 37.52 12.22 54.35
N ASP A 70 38.67 12.13 53.66
CA ASP A 70 38.77 11.54 52.32
C ASP A 70 38.39 10.05 52.31
N GLN A 71 38.80 9.29 53.33
CA GLN A 71 38.43 7.87 53.46
C GLN A 71 36.94 7.69 53.76
N PHE A 72 36.40 8.54 54.61
CA PHE A 72 34.97 8.55 54.94
C PHE A 72 34.12 8.86 53.72
N GLU A 73 34.48 9.88 52.94
CA GLU A 73 33.77 10.26 51.72
C GLU A 73 33.76 9.13 50.69
N LYS A 74 34.92 8.50 50.43
CA LYS A 74 35.03 7.34 49.52
C LYS A 74 34.20 6.15 49.97
N SER A 75 34.21 5.86 51.28
CA SER A 75 33.36 4.81 51.84
C SER A 75 31.89 5.13 51.61
N LEU A 76 31.49 6.38 51.90
CA LEU A 76 30.12 6.85 51.73
C LEU A 76 29.67 6.80 50.27
N ASP A 77 30.53 7.14 49.31
CA ASP A 77 30.29 6.96 47.87
C ASP A 77 30.04 5.51 47.48
N LEU A 78 30.84 4.58 48.03
CA LEU A 78 30.68 3.15 47.73
C LEU A 78 29.34 2.63 48.25
N GLN A 79 28.98 2.96 49.49
CA GLN A 79 27.70 2.52 50.08
C GLN A 79 26.51 3.20 49.41
N SER A 80 26.62 4.48 49.09
CA SER A 80 25.66 5.24 48.29
C SER A 80 25.43 4.59 46.92
N SER A 81 26.50 4.17 46.23
CA SER A 81 26.40 3.46 44.95
C SER A 81 25.73 2.09 45.09
N LYS A 82 26.04 1.34 46.16
CA LYS A 82 25.38 0.07 46.46
C LYS A 82 23.88 0.27 46.72
N LEU A 83 23.52 1.28 47.51
CA LEU A 83 22.14 1.62 47.82
C LEU A 83 21.38 2.08 46.57
N PHE A 84 22.02 2.78 45.65
CA PHE A 84 21.44 3.11 44.35
C PHE A 84 21.07 1.85 43.54
N SER A 85 21.94 0.83 43.51
CA SER A 85 21.63 -0.44 42.82
C SER A 85 20.58 -1.30 43.53
N GLU A 86 20.55 -1.25 44.86
CA GLU A 86 19.66 -2.05 45.73
C GLU A 86 18.90 -1.14 46.71
N PRO A 87 17.95 -0.32 46.20
CA PRO A 87 17.31 0.73 46.96
C PRO A 87 16.21 0.14 47.84
N THR A 88 16.54 -0.17 49.10
CA THR A 88 15.58 -0.54 50.14
C THR A 88 15.81 0.30 51.40
N VAL A 89 14.74 0.53 52.14
CA VAL A 89 14.81 1.26 53.43
C VAL A 89 15.70 0.50 54.41
N ASP A 90 15.55 -0.82 54.50
CA ASP A 90 16.37 -1.69 55.36
C ASP A 90 17.88 -1.57 55.07
N ASN A 91 18.28 -1.53 53.78
CA ASN A 91 19.69 -1.36 53.40
C ASN A 91 20.21 0.00 53.84
N MET A 92 19.41 1.05 53.67
CA MET A 92 19.77 2.41 54.09
C MET A 92 19.90 2.50 55.61
N GLU A 93 18.96 1.92 56.37
CA GLU A 93 19.00 1.92 57.84
C GLU A 93 20.20 1.15 58.39
N ALA A 94 20.54 0.01 57.80
CA ALA A 94 21.75 -0.73 58.14
C ALA A 94 23.01 0.10 57.89
N MET A 95 23.13 0.75 56.72
CA MET A 95 24.26 1.63 56.42
C MET A 95 24.33 2.84 57.37
N LEU A 96 23.19 3.43 57.73
CA LEU A 96 23.14 4.54 58.70
C LEU A 96 23.66 4.12 60.08
N SER A 97 23.31 2.92 60.54
CA SER A 97 23.81 2.35 61.80
C SER A 97 25.34 2.13 61.76
N ASP A 98 25.86 1.61 60.65
CA ASP A 98 27.30 1.40 60.47
C ASP A 98 28.07 2.73 60.49
N TYR A 99 27.55 3.77 59.81
CA TYR A 99 28.17 5.09 59.80
C TYR A 99 28.07 5.80 61.16
N ASP A 100 26.97 5.66 61.91
CA ASP A 100 26.89 6.27 63.24
C ASP A 100 27.93 5.66 64.19
N THR A 101 28.12 4.33 64.12
CA THR A 101 29.19 3.64 64.86
C THR A 101 30.57 4.17 64.45
N ALA A 102 30.82 4.28 63.15
CA ALA A 102 32.09 4.79 62.61
C ALA A 102 32.37 6.24 63.05
N ILE A 103 31.36 7.13 62.98
CA ILE A 103 31.46 8.54 63.39
C ILE A 103 31.69 8.66 64.91
N ASN A 104 31.03 7.81 65.71
CA ASN A 104 31.20 7.82 67.16
C ASN A 104 32.63 7.45 67.59
N MET A 105 33.29 6.53 66.87
CA MET A 105 34.69 6.15 67.09
C MET A 105 35.71 7.24 66.70
N GLN A 106 35.31 8.26 65.92
CA GLN A 106 36.21 9.36 65.55
C GLN A 106 36.47 10.32 66.72
N VAL A 107 37.73 10.74 66.88
CA VAL A 107 38.15 11.73 67.89
C VAL A 107 38.00 13.16 67.33
N ILE A 108 36.75 13.56 67.11
CA ILE A 108 36.34 14.90 66.65
C ILE A 108 35.25 15.47 67.56
N ASP A 109 35.01 16.78 67.51
CA ASP A 109 34.00 17.44 68.34
C ASP A 109 32.56 17.08 67.94
N GLY A 110 31.61 17.30 68.86
CA GLY A 110 30.21 16.92 68.66
C GLY A 110 29.53 17.59 67.46
N ASN A 111 29.83 18.87 67.20
CA ASN A 111 29.25 19.60 66.08
C ASN A 111 29.74 19.03 64.74
N SER A 112 31.03 18.69 64.65
CA SER A 112 31.58 17.99 63.47
C SER A 112 30.93 16.61 63.25
N LYS A 113 30.65 15.85 64.33
CA LYS A 113 29.93 14.55 64.22
C LYS A 113 28.52 14.74 63.67
N ASP A 114 27.80 15.75 64.13
CA ASP A 114 26.43 16.03 63.68
C ASP A 114 26.38 16.44 62.21
N ILE A 115 27.35 17.26 61.76
CA ILE A 115 27.51 17.61 60.34
C ILE A 115 27.76 16.34 59.50
N MET A 116 28.67 15.45 59.93
CA MET A 116 28.94 14.19 59.22
C MET A 116 27.70 13.29 59.16
N ARG A 117 26.94 13.15 60.25
CA ARG A 117 25.68 12.39 60.26
C ARG A 117 24.67 12.94 59.28
N GLN A 118 24.52 14.26 59.22
CA GLN A 118 23.61 14.92 58.30
C GLN A 118 24.02 14.67 56.84
N GLN A 119 25.32 14.76 56.53
CA GLN A 119 25.84 14.47 55.19
C GLN A 119 25.60 13.01 54.77
N VAL A 120 25.86 12.04 55.67
CA VAL A 120 25.57 10.62 55.41
C VAL A 120 24.09 10.42 55.13
N ARG A 121 23.21 10.95 55.99
CA ARG A 121 21.75 10.83 55.82
C ARG A 121 21.29 11.43 54.50
N GLN A 122 21.73 12.64 54.16
CA GLN A 122 21.42 13.29 52.90
C GLN A 122 21.83 12.45 51.70
N LYS A 123 23.07 11.94 51.71
CA LYS A 123 23.64 11.17 50.61
C LYS A 123 22.94 9.83 50.44
N LEU A 124 22.76 9.07 51.52
CA LEU A 124 22.10 7.76 51.45
C LEU A 124 20.61 7.88 51.08
N VAL A 125 19.87 8.86 51.63
CA VAL A 125 18.48 9.11 51.24
C VAL A 125 18.40 9.52 49.78
N GLY A 126 19.29 10.41 49.33
CA GLY A 126 19.40 10.77 47.93
C GLY A 126 19.57 9.55 47.03
N SER A 127 20.52 8.66 47.36
CA SER A 127 20.77 7.43 46.60
C SER A 127 19.61 6.43 46.64
N LEU A 128 18.93 6.29 47.78
CA LEU A 128 17.72 5.46 47.88
C LEU A 128 16.64 5.96 46.92
N LEU A 129 16.35 7.26 46.95
CA LEU A 129 15.33 7.88 46.10
C LEU A 129 15.74 7.81 44.62
N GLU A 130 17.00 8.06 44.28
CA GLU A 130 17.51 7.97 42.90
C GLU A 130 17.48 6.54 42.36
N GLY A 131 17.90 5.57 43.16
CA GLY A 131 17.86 4.15 42.78
C GLY A 131 16.42 3.66 42.61
N THR A 132 15.52 4.04 43.52
CA THR A 132 14.09 3.69 43.42
C THR A 132 13.46 4.30 42.16
N LEU A 133 13.87 5.52 41.80
CA LEU A 133 13.38 6.23 40.62
C LEU A 133 13.86 5.54 39.34
N ALA A 134 15.14 5.15 39.30
CA ALA A 134 15.74 4.43 38.18
C ALA A 134 15.07 3.07 37.93
N LYS A 135 14.52 2.43 38.98
CA LYS A 135 13.75 1.18 38.87
C LYS A 135 12.28 1.36 38.48
N GLY A 136 11.81 2.59 38.28
CA GLY A 136 10.42 2.89 37.92
C GLY A 136 9.41 2.74 39.06
N ASN A 137 9.88 2.64 40.31
CA ASN A 137 9.02 2.44 41.49
C ASN A 137 8.47 3.79 42.01
N TYR A 138 7.73 4.52 41.17
CA TYR A 138 7.28 5.89 41.46
C TYR A 138 6.41 6.00 42.72
N ASP A 139 5.53 5.03 42.96
CA ASP A 139 4.62 5.03 44.11
C ASP A 139 5.34 4.81 45.45
N ALA A 140 6.44 4.04 45.44
CA ALA A 140 7.28 3.85 46.61
C ALA A 140 7.97 5.17 47.02
N ILE A 141 8.43 5.96 46.05
CA ILE A 141 9.01 7.29 46.31
C ILE A 141 7.96 8.26 46.82
N ASP A 142 6.80 8.30 46.17
CA ASP A 142 5.72 9.19 46.58
C ASP A 142 5.25 8.88 48.01
N THR A 143 5.12 7.59 48.34
CA THR A 143 4.83 7.12 49.71
C THR A 143 5.93 7.55 50.69
N ALA A 144 7.20 7.35 50.32
CA ALA A 144 8.36 7.77 51.12
C ALA A 144 8.35 9.28 51.40
N LEU A 145 8.13 10.11 50.36
CA LEU A 145 8.07 11.57 50.50
C LEU A 145 6.85 12.01 51.32
N LYS A 146 5.67 11.42 51.11
CA LYS A 146 4.43 11.76 51.84
C LYS A 146 4.47 11.38 53.31
N SER A 147 5.14 10.28 53.67
CA SER A 147 5.28 9.82 55.05
C SER A 147 5.97 10.83 55.97
N GLY A 148 6.75 11.76 55.39
CA GLY A 148 7.55 12.72 56.14
C GLY A 148 8.79 12.11 56.80
N ALA A 149 9.02 10.80 56.68
CA ALA A 149 10.14 10.08 57.30
C ALA A 149 11.51 10.67 56.91
N PHE A 150 11.60 11.30 55.74
CA PHE A 150 12.83 11.87 55.18
C PHE A 150 12.91 13.39 55.26
N ASP A 151 11.89 14.09 55.78
CA ASP A 151 11.79 15.55 55.70
C ASP A 151 12.95 16.25 56.41
N SER A 152 13.39 15.72 57.55
CA SER A 152 14.57 16.22 58.28
C SER A 152 15.90 15.91 57.59
N TRP A 153 15.92 14.98 56.63
CA TRP A 153 17.15 14.51 55.98
C TRP A 153 17.33 15.11 54.60
N ILE A 154 16.28 15.35 53.83
CA ILE A 154 16.38 15.91 52.47
C ILE A 154 16.59 17.43 52.43
N GLY A 155 16.61 18.12 53.58
CA GLY A 155 16.90 19.57 53.64
C GLY A 155 15.67 20.48 53.57
N GLY A 156 14.49 19.98 53.98
CA GLY A 156 13.27 20.78 54.12
C GLY A 156 12.34 20.78 52.89
N GLY A 157 11.35 21.68 52.91
CA GLY A 157 10.21 21.68 51.98
C GLY A 157 10.57 21.89 50.50
N GLU A 158 11.57 22.71 50.19
CA GLU A 158 11.99 22.96 48.80
C GLU A 158 12.66 21.73 48.17
N ALA A 159 13.48 21.00 48.92
CA ALA A 159 14.10 19.77 48.44
C ALA A 159 13.05 18.66 48.22
N LYS A 160 12.07 18.56 49.12
CA LYS A 160 10.91 17.68 48.95
C LYS A 160 10.13 18.01 47.67
N ALA A 161 9.83 19.30 47.44
CA ALA A 161 9.12 19.74 46.23
C ALA A 161 9.89 19.40 44.95
N ARG A 162 11.22 19.59 44.93
CA ARG A 162 12.08 19.19 43.80
C ARG A 162 12.02 17.69 43.53
N TRP A 163 12.03 16.87 44.58
CA TRP A 163 11.90 15.43 44.46
C TRP A 163 10.54 15.00 43.93
N THR A 164 9.45 15.57 44.44
CA THR A 164 8.09 15.32 43.92
C THR A 164 8.00 15.65 42.43
N ALA A 165 8.46 16.84 42.01
CA ALA A 165 8.44 17.24 40.60
C ALA A 165 9.29 16.32 39.70
N ARG A 166 10.42 15.82 40.19
CA ARG A 166 11.28 14.86 39.47
C ARG A 166 10.58 13.52 39.27
N VAL A 167 9.85 13.03 40.27
CA VAL A 167 9.08 11.77 40.19
C VAL A 167 7.92 11.90 39.21
N GLU A 168 7.17 13.01 39.25
CA GLU A 168 6.09 13.30 38.30
C GLU A 168 6.61 13.35 36.87
N THR A 169 7.71 14.08 36.64
CA THR A 169 8.35 14.17 35.32
C THR A 169 8.78 12.79 34.80
N ALA A 170 9.41 11.97 35.65
CA ALA A 170 9.85 10.63 35.26
C ALA A 170 8.68 9.69 34.96
N ARG A 171 7.59 9.78 35.73
CA ARG A 171 6.34 9.05 35.47
C ARG A 171 5.74 9.43 34.11
N ASP A 172 5.65 10.72 33.82
CA ASP A 172 5.13 11.21 32.55
C ASP A 172 5.99 10.82 31.35
N VAL A 173 7.32 10.76 31.52
CA VAL A 173 8.24 10.25 30.49
C VAL A 173 8.00 8.76 30.28
N SER A 174 7.94 7.95 31.33
CA SER A 174 7.69 6.50 31.22
C SER A 174 6.35 6.18 30.55
N VAL A 175 5.28 6.89 30.90
CA VAL A 175 3.96 6.73 30.24
C VAL A 175 4.04 7.12 28.75
N ARG A 176 4.77 8.18 28.41
CA ARG A 176 4.98 8.58 27.00
C ARG A 176 5.80 7.54 26.23
N GLU A 177 6.88 7.03 26.80
CA GLU A 177 7.70 5.99 26.18
C GLU A 177 6.90 4.71 25.96
N ALA A 178 6.12 4.27 26.95
CA ALA A 178 5.22 3.13 26.80
C ALA A 178 4.18 3.35 25.69
N LYS A 179 3.64 4.57 25.57
CA LYS A 179 2.72 4.94 24.49
C LYS A 179 3.41 4.94 23.12
N VAL A 180 4.64 5.44 23.03
CA VAL A 180 5.43 5.41 21.78
C VAL A 180 5.72 3.96 21.37
N ALA A 181 6.21 3.12 22.27
CA ALA A 181 6.48 1.72 22.00
C ALA A 181 5.21 0.94 21.57
N ALA A 182 4.07 1.22 22.22
CA ALA A 182 2.78 0.65 21.82
C ALA A 182 2.35 1.12 20.41
N ASN A 183 2.56 2.40 20.08
CA ASN A 183 2.27 2.94 18.75
C ASN A 183 3.20 2.39 17.67
N GLU A 184 4.48 2.20 17.97
CA GLU A 184 5.45 1.56 17.06
C GLU A 184 5.06 0.11 16.78
N THR A 185 4.68 -0.64 17.81
CA THR A 185 4.16 -2.01 17.66
C THR A 185 2.91 -2.03 16.79
N LYS A 186 1.98 -1.09 17.01
CA LYS A 186 0.77 -0.94 16.20
C LYS A 186 1.09 -0.59 14.75
N ARG A 187 2.05 0.31 14.52
CA ARG A 187 2.49 0.70 13.17
C ARG A 187 3.12 -0.47 12.43
N ALA A 188 4.07 -1.18 13.04
CA ALA A 188 4.69 -2.35 12.44
C ALA A 188 3.67 -3.44 12.08
N ALA A 189 2.63 -3.62 12.90
CA ALA A 189 1.55 -4.55 12.59
C ALA A 189 0.68 -4.09 11.40
N ILE A 190 0.43 -2.79 11.27
CA ILE A 190 -0.26 -2.21 10.10
C ILE A 190 0.59 -2.39 8.84
N ASP A 191 1.88 -2.04 8.89
CA ASP A 191 2.80 -2.18 7.76
C ASP A 191 2.87 -3.64 7.25
N GLY A 192 2.81 -4.61 8.18
CA GLY A 192 2.72 -6.03 7.84
C GLY A 192 1.43 -6.41 7.09
N LEU A 193 0.29 -5.84 7.49
CA LEU A 193 -0.99 -6.04 6.79
C LEU A 193 -1.00 -5.36 5.41
N GLU A 194 -0.46 -4.14 5.31
CA GLU A 194 -0.33 -3.42 4.03
C GLU A 194 0.59 -4.14 3.05
N THR A 195 1.68 -4.75 3.53
CA THR A 195 2.56 -5.59 2.71
C THR A 195 1.82 -6.80 2.12
N ILE A 196 0.95 -7.45 2.91
CA ILE A 196 0.12 -8.55 2.43
C ILE A 196 -0.88 -8.07 1.37
N GLU A 197 -1.54 -6.93 1.59
CA GLU A 197 -2.47 -6.35 0.62
C GLU A 197 -1.76 -6.02 -0.69
N ALA A 198 -0.60 -5.38 -0.66
CA ALA A 198 0.20 -5.08 -1.85
C ALA A 198 0.62 -6.34 -2.63
N ARG A 199 0.95 -7.44 -1.92
CA ARG A 199 1.25 -8.74 -2.55
C ARG A 199 0.01 -9.34 -3.22
N ILE A 200 -1.16 -9.25 -2.58
CA ILE A 200 -2.41 -9.73 -3.17
C ILE A 200 -2.76 -8.89 -4.42
N GLU A 201 -2.59 -7.57 -4.34
CA GLU A 201 -2.83 -6.62 -5.45
C GLU A 201 -1.85 -6.81 -6.61
N SER A 202 -0.59 -7.16 -6.34
CA SER A 202 0.38 -7.52 -7.39
C SER A 202 0.13 -8.89 -8.02
N GLY A 203 -0.88 -9.60 -7.51
CA GLY A 203 -1.27 -10.91 -7.98
C GLY A 203 -0.47 -12.05 -7.37
N GLU A 204 0.23 -11.84 -6.27
CA GLU A 204 0.83 -12.93 -5.52
C GLU A 204 -0.23 -13.75 -4.77
N THR A 205 -0.02 -15.07 -4.67
CA THR A 205 -0.84 -15.93 -3.80
C THR A 205 -0.24 -15.92 -2.41
N VAL A 206 -0.89 -15.22 -1.47
CA VAL A 206 -0.49 -15.23 -0.05
C VAL A 206 -1.19 -16.37 0.67
N PRO A 207 -0.46 -17.28 1.36
CA PRO A 207 -1.07 -18.34 2.14
C PRO A 207 -1.99 -17.81 3.23
N GLN A 208 -3.15 -18.43 3.42
CA GLN A 208 -4.12 -18.04 4.45
C GLN A 208 -3.51 -17.99 5.86
N ALA A 209 -2.61 -18.93 6.19
CA ALA A 209 -1.91 -18.96 7.48
C ALA A 209 -1.01 -17.73 7.70
N GLU A 210 -0.46 -17.14 6.63
CA GLU A 210 0.34 -15.92 6.72
C GLU A 210 -0.56 -14.69 7.02
N ILE A 211 -1.72 -14.62 6.38
CA ILE A 211 -2.74 -13.59 6.62
C ILE A 211 -3.26 -13.67 8.06
N GLU A 212 -3.59 -14.88 8.54
CA GLU A 212 -4.04 -15.13 9.91
C GLU A 212 -2.99 -14.76 10.94
N LYS A 213 -1.71 -15.08 10.67
CA LYS A 213 -0.59 -14.67 11.53
C LYS A 213 -0.49 -13.15 11.62
N ALA A 214 -0.55 -12.43 10.50
CA ALA A 214 -0.48 -10.97 10.48
C ALA A 214 -1.68 -10.32 11.19
N LEU A 215 -2.90 -10.85 10.99
CA LEU A 215 -4.10 -10.43 11.71
C LEU A 215 -3.97 -10.68 13.22
N GLY A 216 -3.39 -11.80 13.63
CA GLY A 216 -3.11 -12.11 15.04
C GLY A 216 -2.17 -11.09 15.69
N VAL A 217 -1.09 -10.73 14.99
CA VAL A 217 -0.14 -9.68 15.44
C VAL A 217 -0.84 -8.32 15.53
N ALA A 218 -1.64 -7.94 14.53
CA ALA A 218 -2.37 -6.67 14.53
C ALA A 218 -3.44 -6.60 15.63
N LYS A 219 -4.14 -7.71 15.90
CA LYS A 219 -5.10 -7.80 17.01
C LYS A 219 -4.40 -7.65 18.36
N ALA A 220 -3.26 -8.30 18.56
CA ALA A 220 -2.45 -8.15 19.77
C ALA A 220 -1.95 -6.71 19.95
N ALA A 221 -1.64 -6.01 18.84
CA ALA A 221 -1.24 -4.61 18.81
C ALA A 221 -2.42 -3.60 18.89
N LYS A 222 -3.65 -4.07 19.12
CA LYS A 222 -4.86 -3.24 19.23
C LYS A 222 -5.11 -2.34 18.00
N VAL A 223 -4.90 -2.90 16.80
CA VAL A 223 -5.37 -2.30 15.55
C VAL A 223 -6.91 -2.31 15.54
N GLU A 224 -7.52 -1.29 14.92
CA GLU A 224 -8.98 -1.14 14.88
C GLU A 224 -9.66 -2.29 14.12
N GLU A 225 -10.77 -2.79 14.67
CA GLU A 225 -11.52 -3.94 14.12
C GLU A 225 -11.95 -3.72 12.68
N ALA A 226 -12.40 -2.50 12.33
CA ALA A 226 -12.79 -2.16 10.96
C ALA A 226 -11.65 -2.37 9.94
N ARG A 227 -10.40 -2.09 10.34
CA ARG A 227 -9.22 -2.39 9.50
C ARG A 227 -8.98 -3.89 9.43
N LEU A 228 -9.08 -4.61 10.55
CA LEU A 228 -8.88 -6.07 10.57
C LEU A 228 -9.88 -6.78 9.64
N ILE A 229 -11.15 -6.35 9.61
CA ILE A 229 -12.17 -6.89 8.68
C ILE A 229 -11.76 -6.70 7.22
N LYS A 230 -11.23 -5.53 6.85
CA LYS A 230 -10.72 -5.25 5.49
C LYS A 230 -9.67 -6.29 5.06
N TYR A 231 -8.73 -6.62 5.95
CA TYR A 231 -7.66 -7.58 5.63
C TYR A 231 -8.11 -9.05 5.73
N ALA A 232 -9.06 -9.38 6.60
CA ALA A 232 -9.67 -10.71 6.65
C ALA A 232 -10.33 -11.08 5.30
N THR A 233 -11.03 -10.12 4.67
CA THR A 233 -11.62 -10.32 3.33
C THR A 233 -10.57 -10.32 2.20
N ALA A 234 -9.34 -9.85 2.44
CA ALA A 234 -8.27 -9.91 1.44
C ALA A 234 -7.84 -11.36 1.14
N GLY A 235 -7.86 -12.25 2.13
CA GLY A 235 -7.61 -13.68 1.91
C GLY A 235 -8.62 -14.31 0.96
N GLU A 236 -9.91 -14.02 1.14
CA GLU A 236 -10.96 -14.46 0.21
C GLU A 236 -10.78 -13.89 -1.19
N ARG A 237 -10.42 -12.61 -1.31
CA ARG A 237 -10.10 -11.98 -2.59
C ARG A 237 -8.93 -12.69 -3.29
N SER A 238 -7.86 -13.01 -2.55
CA SER A 238 -6.70 -13.74 -3.08
C SER A 238 -7.08 -15.15 -3.56
N MET A 239 -7.89 -15.87 -2.78
CA MET A 239 -8.38 -17.21 -3.20
C MET A 239 -9.21 -17.15 -4.48
N ARG A 240 -10.09 -16.16 -4.64
CA ARG A 240 -10.91 -15.99 -5.84
C ARG A 240 -10.08 -15.57 -7.05
N ALA A 241 -9.09 -14.69 -6.86
CA ALA A 241 -8.13 -14.34 -7.91
C ALA A 241 -7.32 -15.58 -8.35
N ARG A 242 -6.87 -16.41 -7.41
CA ARG A 242 -6.19 -17.68 -7.72
C ARG A 242 -7.10 -18.65 -8.46
N PHE A 243 -8.35 -18.78 -8.02
CA PHE A 243 -9.36 -19.59 -8.71
C PHE A 243 -9.51 -19.12 -10.17
N ALA A 244 -9.69 -17.81 -10.39
CA ALA A 244 -9.83 -17.23 -11.73
C ALA A 244 -8.59 -17.52 -12.62
N ARG A 245 -7.38 -17.33 -12.09
CA ARG A 245 -6.12 -17.60 -12.82
C ARG A 245 -5.96 -19.06 -13.24
N ASN A 246 -6.46 -19.99 -12.45
CA ASN A 246 -6.35 -21.42 -12.75
C ASN A 246 -7.35 -21.90 -13.83
N LEU A 247 -8.31 -21.06 -14.24
CA LEU A 247 -9.25 -21.40 -15.30
C LEU A 247 -8.60 -21.19 -16.68
N SER A 248 -8.84 -22.11 -17.61
CA SER A 248 -8.60 -21.84 -19.03
C SER A 248 -9.51 -20.70 -19.52
N THR A 249 -9.15 -19.99 -20.59
CA THR A 249 -10.00 -18.91 -21.12
C THR A 249 -11.44 -19.36 -21.42
N PRO A 250 -11.68 -20.54 -22.02
CA PRO A 250 -13.06 -21.03 -22.22
C PRO A 250 -13.82 -21.35 -20.92
N GLU A 251 -13.13 -21.72 -19.84
CA GLU A 251 -13.76 -21.91 -18.54
C GLU A 251 -14.05 -20.58 -17.85
N LEU A 252 -13.10 -19.64 -17.90
CA LEU A 252 -13.23 -18.29 -17.39
C LEU A 252 -14.46 -17.60 -18.00
N ASP A 253 -14.58 -17.65 -19.32
CA ASP A 253 -15.70 -17.04 -20.05
C ASP A 253 -17.05 -17.66 -19.69
N ARG A 254 -17.11 -19.00 -19.56
CA ARG A 254 -18.34 -19.70 -19.14
C ARG A 254 -18.75 -19.31 -17.72
N GLN A 255 -17.80 -19.16 -16.80
CA GLN A 255 -18.08 -18.75 -15.42
C GLN A 255 -18.55 -17.30 -15.35
N ILE A 256 -17.89 -16.38 -16.08
CA ILE A 256 -18.33 -14.98 -16.21
C ILE A 256 -19.76 -14.93 -16.73
N ALA A 257 -20.06 -15.61 -17.84
CA ALA A 257 -21.39 -15.65 -18.43
C ALA A 257 -22.46 -16.16 -17.46
N GLY A 258 -22.16 -17.28 -16.77
CA GLY A 258 -23.06 -17.87 -15.78
C GLY A 258 -23.39 -16.93 -14.63
N LEU A 259 -22.37 -16.30 -14.04
CA LEU A 259 -22.55 -15.37 -12.92
C LEU A 259 -23.15 -14.02 -13.35
N ALA A 260 -22.79 -13.50 -14.52
CA ALA A 260 -23.37 -12.29 -15.09
C ALA A 260 -24.87 -12.48 -15.38
N SER A 261 -25.28 -13.66 -15.87
CA SER A 261 -26.68 -14.00 -16.07
C SER A 261 -27.46 -14.03 -14.74
N LYS A 262 -26.90 -14.66 -13.70
CA LYS A 262 -27.50 -14.63 -12.35
C LYS A 262 -27.63 -13.22 -11.79
N ARG A 263 -26.61 -12.37 -11.98
CA ARG A 263 -26.62 -10.96 -11.57
C ARG A 263 -27.69 -10.16 -12.30
N ALA A 264 -27.80 -10.32 -13.62
CA ALA A 264 -28.83 -9.67 -14.42
C ALA A 264 -30.25 -10.12 -14.03
N ALA A 265 -30.40 -11.36 -13.58
CA ALA A 265 -31.66 -11.90 -13.05
C ALA A 265 -31.94 -11.50 -11.58
N GLY A 266 -31.03 -10.76 -10.90
CA GLY A 266 -31.17 -10.39 -9.50
C GLY A 266 -31.04 -11.56 -8.51
N SER A 267 -30.46 -12.68 -8.95
CA SER A 267 -30.37 -13.94 -8.19
C SER A 267 -28.95 -14.29 -7.72
N ALA A 268 -27.96 -13.46 -8.03
CA ALA A 268 -26.58 -13.66 -7.59
C ALA A 268 -26.40 -13.25 -6.13
N THR A 269 -25.72 -14.09 -5.36
CA THR A 269 -25.27 -13.79 -3.99
C THR A 269 -24.09 -12.81 -3.97
N ASP A 270 -23.80 -12.18 -2.82
CA ASP A 270 -22.65 -11.28 -2.68
C ASP A 270 -21.32 -11.99 -2.99
N VAL A 271 -21.19 -13.26 -2.58
CA VAL A 271 -20.02 -14.10 -2.88
C VAL A 271 -19.87 -14.34 -4.38
N GLU A 272 -20.98 -14.59 -5.08
CA GLU A 272 -21.00 -14.77 -6.54
C GLU A 272 -20.67 -13.46 -7.27
N ILE A 273 -21.16 -12.31 -6.79
CA ILE A 273 -20.82 -10.99 -7.35
C ILE A 273 -19.33 -10.71 -7.19
N GLN A 274 -18.76 -10.97 -6.02
CA GLN A 274 -17.34 -10.77 -5.78
C GLN A 274 -16.48 -11.77 -6.58
N THR A 275 -16.97 -12.98 -6.83
CA THR A 275 -16.32 -13.97 -7.69
C THR A 275 -16.36 -13.52 -9.15
N LEU A 276 -17.50 -13.03 -9.64
CA LEU A 276 -17.63 -12.44 -10.98
C LEU A 276 -16.62 -11.31 -11.18
N ASN A 277 -16.50 -10.38 -10.23
CA ASN A 277 -15.53 -9.29 -10.32
C ASN A 277 -14.08 -9.81 -10.44
N ALA A 278 -13.72 -10.88 -9.71
CA ALA A 278 -12.39 -11.48 -9.80
C ALA A 278 -12.14 -12.16 -11.16
N LEU A 279 -13.16 -12.82 -11.72
CA LEU A 279 -13.09 -13.44 -13.05
C LEU A 279 -12.99 -12.38 -14.15
N ASP A 280 -13.79 -11.31 -14.07
CA ASP A 280 -13.74 -10.17 -15.00
C ASP A 280 -12.37 -9.48 -14.97
N HIS A 281 -11.79 -9.28 -13.78
CA HIS A 281 -10.46 -8.72 -13.64
C HIS A 281 -9.39 -9.59 -14.28
N GLU A 282 -9.40 -10.90 -14.04
CA GLU A 282 -8.48 -11.84 -14.69
C GLU A 282 -8.66 -11.87 -16.23
N ALA A 283 -9.91 -11.82 -16.70
CA ALA A 283 -10.21 -11.74 -18.13
C ALA A 283 -9.65 -10.46 -18.77
N ASP A 284 -9.74 -9.34 -18.06
CA ASP A 284 -9.19 -8.05 -18.48
C ASP A 284 -7.65 -8.03 -18.45
N ASP A 285 -7.03 -8.64 -17.45
CA ASP A 285 -5.58 -8.79 -17.34
C ASP A 285 -5.02 -9.64 -18.48
N ARG A 286 -5.65 -10.79 -18.79
CA ARG A 286 -5.29 -11.62 -19.94
C ARG A 286 -5.42 -10.84 -21.24
N ALA A 287 -6.53 -10.12 -21.40
CA ALA A 287 -6.76 -9.29 -22.57
C ALA A 287 -5.72 -8.15 -22.69
N SER A 288 -5.28 -7.56 -21.58
CA SER A 288 -4.25 -6.51 -21.56
C SER A 288 -2.90 -7.06 -22.00
N LYS A 289 -2.46 -8.20 -21.44
CA LYS A 289 -1.23 -8.89 -21.86
C LYS A 289 -1.26 -9.31 -23.33
N GLY A 290 -2.40 -9.82 -23.78
CA GLY A 290 -2.64 -10.14 -25.18
C GLY A 290 -2.57 -8.89 -26.07
N ALA A 291 -3.15 -7.78 -25.61
CA ALA A 291 -3.15 -6.51 -26.32
C ALA A 291 -1.76 -5.90 -26.46
N ASP A 292 -0.88 -6.02 -25.47
CA ASP A 292 0.52 -5.55 -25.59
C ASP A 292 1.26 -6.29 -26.71
N THR A 293 1.06 -7.61 -26.79
CA THR A 293 1.66 -8.46 -27.83
C THR A 293 1.11 -8.09 -29.21
N VAL A 294 -0.21 -8.02 -29.34
CA VAL A 294 -0.89 -7.70 -30.61
C VAL A 294 -0.63 -6.24 -31.02
N SER A 295 -0.57 -5.30 -30.08
CA SER A 295 -0.30 -3.88 -30.36
C SER A 295 1.10 -3.67 -30.92
N THR A 296 2.08 -4.45 -30.49
CA THR A 296 3.45 -4.37 -31.03
C THR A 296 3.44 -4.72 -32.52
N LEU A 297 2.81 -5.84 -32.87
CA LEU A 297 2.66 -6.26 -34.27
C LEU A 297 1.82 -5.27 -35.08
N TRP A 298 0.74 -4.74 -34.49
CA TRP A 298 -0.18 -3.81 -35.16
C TRP A 298 0.47 -2.47 -35.55
N LYS A 299 1.45 -2.01 -34.76
CA LYS A 299 2.22 -0.79 -35.05
C LYS A 299 3.29 -0.98 -36.11
N GLY A 300 3.58 -2.23 -36.49
CA GLY A 300 4.60 -2.58 -37.48
C GLY A 300 4.16 -2.40 -38.94
N SER A 301 4.90 -3.09 -39.80
CA SER A 301 4.68 -3.26 -41.25
C SER A 301 3.40 -4.04 -41.56
N ASP A 302 2.96 -4.04 -42.83
CA ASP A 302 1.74 -4.76 -43.23
C ASP A 302 1.79 -6.27 -42.97
N PRO A 303 2.93 -6.99 -43.17
CA PRO A 303 3.05 -8.38 -42.74
C PRO A 303 2.85 -8.57 -41.23
N GLU A 304 3.38 -7.65 -40.40
CA GLU A 304 3.22 -7.71 -38.94
C GLU A 304 1.78 -7.41 -38.53
N ARG A 305 1.11 -6.46 -39.19
CA ARG A 305 -0.33 -6.20 -38.99
C ARG A 305 -1.19 -7.41 -39.36
N LEU A 306 -0.86 -8.09 -40.45
CA LEU A 306 -1.55 -9.32 -40.83
C LEU A 306 -1.31 -10.43 -39.80
N ALA A 307 -0.09 -10.56 -39.29
CA ALA A 307 0.22 -11.50 -38.21
C ALA A 307 -0.58 -11.18 -36.93
N ALA A 308 -0.75 -9.90 -36.58
CA ALA A 308 -1.59 -9.45 -35.47
C ALA A 308 -3.04 -9.91 -35.63
N VAL A 309 -3.61 -9.74 -36.84
CA VAL A 309 -4.98 -10.18 -37.16
C VAL A 309 -5.10 -11.71 -37.15
N GLN A 310 -4.12 -12.43 -37.69
CA GLN A 310 -4.10 -13.90 -37.66
C GLN A 310 -4.00 -14.45 -36.24
N GLN A 311 -3.18 -13.83 -35.38
CA GLN A 311 -3.08 -14.17 -33.96
C GLN A 311 -4.44 -14.00 -33.27
N LEU A 312 -5.13 -12.88 -33.53
CA LEU A 312 -6.50 -12.66 -33.06
C LEU A 312 -7.49 -13.72 -33.58
N HIS A 313 -7.37 -14.15 -34.84
CA HIS A 313 -8.22 -15.20 -35.41
C HIS A 313 -8.04 -16.58 -34.79
N ALA A 314 -6.85 -16.88 -34.25
CA ALA A 314 -6.59 -18.13 -33.54
C ALA A 314 -7.22 -18.18 -32.14
N MET A 315 -7.63 -17.02 -31.60
CA MET A 315 -8.24 -16.91 -30.28
C MET A 315 -9.77 -17.16 -30.34
N PRO A 316 -10.37 -17.62 -29.23
CA PRO A 316 -11.82 -17.62 -29.03
C PRO A 316 -12.43 -16.22 -29.30
N PRO A 317 -13.67 -16.13 -29.81
CA PRO A 317 -14.28 -14.85 -30.17
C PRO A 317 -14.29 -13.82 -29.02
N SER A 318 -14.71 -14.22 -27.83
CA SER A 318 -14.75 -13.39 -26.61
C SER A 318 -13.39 -12.75 -26.30
N GLU A 319 -12.32 -13.55 -26.26
CA GLU A 319 -10.96 -13.09 -26.01
C GLU A 319 -10.46 -12.17 -27.13
N ARG A 320 -10.69 -12.55 -28.39
CA ARG A 320 -10.36 -11.74 -29.56
C ARG A 320 -10.95 -10.34 -29.47
N TRP A 321 -12.22 -10.24 -29.12
CA TRP A 321 -12.92 -8.95 -29.02
C TRP A 321 -12.36 -8.07 -27.89
N ARG A 322 -12.07 -8.64 -26.71
CA ARG A 322 -11.47 -7.88 -25.61
C ARG A 322 -10.09 -7.35 -25.98
N ILE A 323 -9.23 -8.22 -26.55
CA ILE A 323 -7.88 -7.84 -26.96
C ILE A 323 -7.94 -6.76 -28.04
N ALA A 324 -8.74 -6.97 -29.09
CA ALA A 324 -8.84 -6.02 -30.18
C ALA A 324 -9.46 -4.67 -29.74
N GLY A 325 -10.39 -4.70 -28.79
CA GLY A 325 -10.94 -3.50 -28.14
C GLY A 325 -9.89 -2.69 -27.39
N LYS A 326 -8.98 -3.36 -26.67
CA LYS A 326 -7.85 -2.72 -25.96
C LYS A 326 -6.77 -2.17 -26.91
N VAL A 327 -6.47 -2.87 -28.00
CA VAL A 327 -5.53 -2.36 -29.04
C VAL A 327 -6.12 -1.13 -29.74
N GLY A 328 -7.43 -1.14 -30.01
CA GLY A 328 -8.13 -0.04 -30.65
C GLY A 328 -7.88 0.07 -32.17
N GLY A 329 -8.35 1.17 -32.77
CA GLY A 329 -8.26 1.37 -34.22
C GLY A 329 -9.11 0.39 -35.03
N THR A 330 -8.71 0.08 -36.26
CA THR A 330 -9.46 -0.79 -37.19
C THR A 330 -9.25 -2.29 -36.96
N ILE A 331 -8.30 -2.69 -36.11
CA ILE A 331 -7.98 -4.12 -35.89
C ILE A 331 -9.17 -4.92 -35.37
N GLY A 332 -10.01 -4.31 -34.54
CA GLY A 332 -11.25 -4.92 -34.05
C GLY A 332 -12.19 -5.31 -35.17
N VAL A 333 -12.34 -4.44 -36.18
CA VAL A 333 -13.19 -4.70 -37.35
C VAL A 333 -12.57 -5.78 -38.24
N LEU A 334 -11.25 -5.71 -38.48
CA LEU A 334 -10.53 -6.68 -39.29
C LEU A 334 -10.56 -8.10 -38.70
N ALA A 335 -10.49 -8.23 -37.37
CA ALA A 335 -10.50 -9.51 -36.66
C ALA A 335 -11.86 -10.25 -36.72
N THR A 336 -12.90 -9.58 -37.22
CA THR A 336 -14.23 -10.17 -37.44
C THR A 336 -14.37 -10.77 -38.84
N MET A 337 -13.54 -10.31 -39.77
CA MET A 337 -13.63 -10.63 -41.19
C MET A 337 -12.95 -11.98 -41.48
N GLN A 338 -13.22 -12.56 -42.66
CA GLN A 338 -12.41 -13.69 -43.12
C GLN A 338 -10.95 -13.24 -43.32
N PRO A 339 -9.93 -14.06 -43.01
CA PRO A 339 -8.52 -13.66 -43.09
C PRO A 339 -8.12 -13.08 -44.45
N LYS A 340 -8.65 -13.63 -45.55
CA LYS A 340 -8.44 -13.10 -46.91
C LYS A 340 -8.94 -11.67 -47.05
N ASN A 341 -10.12 -11.36 -46.53
CA ASN A 341 -10.70 -10.02 -46.62
C ASN A 341 -9.94 -9.03 -45.72
N ALA A 342 -9.48 -9.47 -44.55
CA ALA A 342 -8.63 -8.65 -43.70
C ALA A 342 -7.29 -8.31 -44.39
N GLN A 343 -6.68 -9.27 -45.08
CA GLN A 343 -5.49 -9.05 -45.89
C GLN A 343 -5.74 -8.06 -47.03
N THR A 344 -6.85 -8.22 -47.76
CA THR A 344 -7.26 -7.29 -48.82
C THR A 344 -7.46 -5.88 -48.28
N ALA A 345 -8.11 -5.74 -47.12
CA ALA A 345 -8.30 -4.46 -46.46
C ALA A 345 -6.97 -3.81 -46.02
N LEU A 346 -6.07 -4.55 -45.37
CA LEU A 346 -4.75 -4.01 -44.98
C LEU A 346 -3.98 -3.45 -46.18
N ARG A 347 -3.91 -4.20 -47.28
CA ARG A 347 -3.27 -3.72 -48.50
C ARG A 347 -4.00 -2.51 -49.10
N GLY A 348 -5.33 -2.53 -49.09
CA GLY A 348 -6.12 -1.40 -49.58
C GLY A 348 -5.94 -0.13 -48.74
N GLY A 349 -5.73 -0.25 -47.43
CA GLY A 349 -5.34 0.86 -46.57
C GLY A 349 -3.97 1.44 -46.92
N ALA A 350 -2.98 0.60 -47.22
CA ALA A 350 -1.68 1.05 -47.72
C ALA A 350 -1.82 1.78 -49.07
N ILE A 351 -2.57 1.21 -50.01
CA ILE A 351 -2.85 1.83 -51.32
C ILE A 351 -3.57 3.17 -51.16
N ARG A 352 -4.59 3.25 -50.29
CA ARG A 352 -5.35 4.49 -50.05
C ARG A 352 -4.47 5.57 -49.42
N LYS A 353 -3.50 5.19 -48.58
CA LYS A 353 -2.52 6.11 -48.01
C LYS A 353 -1.56 6.65 -49.08
N ASP A 354 -1.09 5.79 -49.97
CA ASP A 354 -0.11 6.16 -51.00
C ASP A 354 -0.74 6.87 -52.21
N ARG A 355 -2.01 6.55 -52.51
CA ARG A 355 -2.75 6.99 -53.69
C ARG A 355 -4.21 7.33 -53.32
N PRO A 356 -4.44 8.40 -52.55
CA PRO A 356 -5.77 8.74 -52.04
C PRO A 356 -6.83 8.98 -53.12
N ASP A 357 -6.42 9.42 -54.31
CA ASP A 357 -7.33 9.77 -55.41
C ASP A 357 -7.62 8.60 -56.39
N ALA A 358 -6.90 7.47 -56.30
CA ALA A 358 -6.92 6.45 -57.35
C ALA A 358 -8.20 5.59 -57.37
N TYR A 359 -8.95 5.55 -56.27
CA TYR A 359 -10.10 4.66 -56.10
C TYR A 359 -11.29 5.35 -55.41
N MET A 360 -11.10 6.56 -54.90
CA MET A 360 -12.13 7.30 -54.16
C MET A 360 -13.09 8.00 -55.12
N PRO A 361 -14.31 8.36 -54.68
CA PRO A 361 -15.16 9.27 -55.45
C PRO A 361 -14.40 10.58 -55.67
N MET A 362 -14.55 11.18 -56.84
CA MET A 362 -13.81 12.39 -57.21
C MET A 362 -14.74 13.59 -57.28
N LYS A 363 -14.32 14.71 -56.69
CA LYS A 363 -14.92 16.03 -56.86
C LYS A 363 -13.82 17.04 -57.13
N ASP A 364 -13.95 17.79 -58.22
CA ASP A 364 -12.97 18.80 -58.65
C ASP A 364 -11.52 18.25 -58.76
N GLY A 365 -11.39 17.00 -59.24
CA GLY A 365 -10.10 16.35 -59.45
C GLY A 365 -9.41 15.84 -58.18
N LYS A 366 -10.10 15.79 -57.04
CA LYS A 366 -9.61 15.26 -55.76
C LYS A 366 -10.58 14.25 -55.17
N ALA A 367 -10.09 13.34 -54.34
CA ALA A 367 -10.92 12.45 -53.56
C ALA A 367 -11.95 13.26 -52.75
N ASP A 368 -13.20 12.80 -52.77
CA ASP A 368 -14.31 13.33 -51.98
C ASP A 368 -14.73 12.28 -50.92
N PRO A 369 -14.09 12.27 -49.74
CA PRO A 369 -14.48 11.40 -48.64
C PRO A 369 -15.94 11.59 -48.20
N LYS A 370 -16.54 12.77 -48.44
CA LYS A 370 -17.93 13.03 -48.09
C LYS A 370 -18.86 12.19 -48.95
N GLN A 371 -18.61 12.06 -50.25
CA GLN A 371 -19.42 11.22 -51.12
C GLN A 371 -19.36 9.74 -50.71
N ALA A 372 -18.18 9.24 -50.33
CA ALA A 372 -18.04 7.89 -49.79
C ALA A 372 -18.80 7.71 -48.46
N ARG A 373 -18.71 8.70 -47.58
CA ARG A 373 -19.45 8.73 -46.32
C ARG A 373 -20.96 8.76 -46.53
N ASP A 374 -21.45 9.55 -47.48
CA ASP A 374 -22.86 9.65 -47.83
C ASP A 374 -23.38 8.33 -48.43
N ALA A 375 -22.58 7.68 -49.28
CA ALA A 375 -22.89 6.35 -49.80
C ALA A 375 -22.94 5.29 -48.69
N PHE A 376 -21.99 5.33 -47.75
CA PHE A 376 -22.00 4.46 -46.57
C PHE A 376 -23.27 4.68 -45.74
N ASN A 377 -23.58 5.92 -45.37
CA ASN A 377 -24.75 6.28 -44.55
C ASN A 377 -26.06 5.86 -45.18
N ARG A 378 -26.19 6.08 -46.50
CA ARG A 378 -27.37 5.68 -47.28
C ARG A 378 -27.53 4.16 -47.27
N PHE A 379 -26.42 3.42 -47.38
CA PHE A 379 -26.45 1.97 -47.44
C PHE A 379 -26.70 1.31 -46.08
N VAL A 380 -26.02 1.74 -45.01
CA VAL A 380 -26.20 1.13 -43.68
C VAL A 380 -27.51 1.56 -43.01
N GLY A 381 -27.98 2.78 -43.30
CA GLY A 381 -29.17 3.36 -42.70
C GLY A 381 -29.00 3.78 -41.23
N ALA A 382 -29.93 4.59 -40.73
CA ALA A 382 -29.81 5.22 -39.41
C ALA A 382 -29.77 4.24 -38.22
N GLY A 383 -30.42 3.07 -38.34
CA GLY A 383 -30.44 2.09 -37.25
C GLY A 383 -29.06 1.50 -36.95
N ILE A 384 -28.38 1.05 -38.01
CA ILE A 384 -27.03 0.48 -37.89
C ILE A 384 -26.02 1.59 -37.54
N MET A 385 -26.17 2.80 -38.10
CA MET A 385 -25.32 3.94 -37.73
C MET A 385 -25.37 4.25 -36.24
N ASN A 386 -26.57 4.31 -35.66
CA ASN A 386 -26.73 4.59 -34.24
C ASN A 386 -26.14 3.46 -33.37
N ALA A 387 -26.23 2.21 -33.82
CA ALA A 387 -25.68 1.06 -33.11
C ALA A 387 -24.14 1.01 -33.12
N MET A 388 -23.49 1.50 -34.18
CA MET A 388 -22.02 1.53 -34.26
C MET A 388 -21.36 2.48 -33.26
N GLY A 389 -22.06 3.55 -32.83
CA GLY A 389 -21.52 4.51 -31.86
C GLY A 389 -20.11 5.02 -32.22
N GLY A 390 -19.15 4.80 -31.31
CA GLY A 390 -17.75 5.20 -31.50
C GLY A 390 -16.96 4.42 -32.56
N ASP A 391 -17.52 3.35 -33.11
CA ASP A 391 -16.85 2.52 -34.13
C ASP A 391 -17.19 2.93 -35.58
N TYR A 392 -18.07 3.91 -35.77
CA TYR A 392 -18.51 4.38 -37.09
C TYR A 392 -17.35 4.62 -38.07
N ASP A 393 -16.37 5.46 -37.69
CA ASP A 393 -15.26 5.80 -38.58
C ASP A 393 -14.32 4.61 -38.80
N LYS A 394 -14.20 3.67 -37.84
CA LYS A 394 -13.39 2.46 -38.00
C LYS A 394 -14.01 1.53 -39.04
N VAL A 395 -15.33 1.32 -38.96
CA VAL A 395 -16.09 0.49 -39.90
C VAL A 395 -16.07 1.11 -41.30
N LEU A 396 -16.34 2.42 -41.41
CA LEU A 396 -16.27 3.15 -42.68
C LEU A 396 -14.88 3.04 -43.32
N ASN A 397 -13.81 3.32 -42.56
CA ASN A 397 -12.45 3.25 -43.07
C ASN A 397 -12.08 1.82 -43.48
N THR A 398 -12.46 0.81 -42.70
CA THR A 398 -12.19 -0.60 -43.05
C THR A 398 -12.95 -1.02 -44.31
N ALA A 399 -14.19 -0.54 -44.51
CA ALA A 399 -14.94 -0.80 -45.73
C ALA A 399 -14.29 -0.13 -46.95
N LEU A 400 -13.77 1.09 -46.79
CA LEU A 400 -13.02 1.78 -47.84
C LEU A 400 -11.72 1.04 -48.17
N ASP A 401 -10.97 0.66 -47.14
CA ASP A 401 -9.73 -0.09 -47.28
C ASP A 401 -9.98 -1.43 -48.00
N LEU A 402 -11.03 -2.16 -47.61
CA LEU A 402 -11.43 -3.39 -48.30
C LEU A 402 -11.81 -3.14 -49.77
N PHE A 403 -12.61 -2.10 -50.05
CA PHE A 403 -13.01 -1.74 -51.40
C PHE A 403 -11.81 -1.40 -52.28
N VAL A 404 -10.91 -0.53 -51.81
CA VAL A 404 -9.68 -0.15 -52.53
C VAL A 404 -8.82 -1.38 -52.79
N GLY A 405 -8.64 -2.23 -51.78
CA GLY A 405 -7.89 -3.47 -51.91
C GLY A 405 -8.49 -4.40 -52.96
N SER A 406 -9.81 -4.56 -52.98
CA SER A 406 -10.53 -5.41 -53.94
C SER A 406 -10.48 -4.87 -55.38
N GLN A 407 -10.55 -3.54 -55.56
CA GLN A 407 -10.41 -2.93 -56.88
C GLN A 407 -9.00 -3.11 -57.43
N ALA A 408 -7.99 -2.93 -56.57
CA ALA A 408 -6.59 -3.16 -56.93
C ALA A 408 -6.31 -4.63 -57.32
N ASP A 409 -6.88 -5.61 -56.60
CA ASP A 409 -6.78 -7.04 -56.96
C ASP A 409 -7.37 -7.35 -58.33
N SER A 410 -8.44 -6.64 -58.69
CA SER A 410 -9.17 -6.85 -59.94
C SER A 410 -8.55 -6.13 -61.13
N GLY A 411 -7.47 -5.35 -60.91
CA GLY A 411 -6.86 -4.51 -61.95
C GLY A 411 -7.71 -3.29 -62.34
N ASN A 412 -8.78 -2.99 -61.61
CA ASN A 412 -9.69 -1.88 -61.90
C ASN A 412 -9.17 -0.59 -61.26
N SER A 413 -8.23 0.08 -61.91
CA SER A 413 -7.76 1.41 -61.47
C SER A 413 -8.72 2.52 -61.92
N GLY A 414 -9.11 3.42 -61.00
CA GLY A 414 -9.66 4.74 -61.38
C GLY A 414 -11.18 4.91 -61.39
N ALA A 415 -11.99 3.88 -61.12
CA ALA A 415 -13.45 4.02 -61.10
C ALA A 415 -14.04 3.75 -59.72
N TRP A 416 -14.48 4.81 -59.04
CA TRP A 416 -15.39 4.67 -57.90
C TRP A 416 -16.64 3.90 -58.34
N GLY A 417 -16.94 2.80 -57.66
CA GLY A 417 -18.13 1.99 -57.91
C GLY A 417 -18.94 1.85 -56.63
N GLU A 418 -20.03 2.62 -56.50
CA GLU A 418 -20.88 2.60 -55.29
C GLU A 418 -21.35 1.17 -54.97
N GLY A 419 -21.75 0.37 -55.97
CA GLY A 419 -22.16 -1.02 -55.75
C GLY A 419 -21.04 -1.93 -55.23
N ALA A 420 -19.81 -1.74 -55.68
CA ALA A 420 -18.66 -2.50 -55.18
C ALA A 420 -18.25 -2.04 -53.77
N PHE A 421 -18.39 -0.75 -53.46
CA PHE A 421 -18.21 -0.25 -52.10
C PHE A 421 -19.28 -0.80 -51.16
N GLN A 422 -20.54 -0.87 -51.58
CA GLN A 422 -21.63 -1.50 -50.82
C GLN A 422 -21.34 -2.97 -50.52
N GLU A 423 -20.73 -3.72 -51.44
CA GLU A 423 -20.29 -5.09 -51.18
C GLU A 423 -19.21 -5.15 -50.10
N ALA A 424 -18.22 -4.24 -50.15
CA ALA A 424 -17.21 -4.13 -49.10
C ALA A 424 -17.84 -3.82 -47.73
N ILE A 425 -18.85 -2.95 -47.68
CA ILE A 425 -19.62 -2.70 -46.45
C ILE A 425 -20.24 -4.01 -45.95
N ARG A 426 -20.96 -4.76 -46.78
CA ARG A 426 -21.59 -6.03 -46.35
C ARG A 426 -20.57 -7.01 -45.77
N VAL A 427 -19.40 -7.13 -46.39
CA VAL A 427 -18.31 -8.00 -45.91
C VAL A 427 -17.76 -7.55 -44.56
N VAL A 428 -17.60 -6.24 -44.35
CA VAL A 428 -17.18 -5.68 -43.05
C VAL A 428 -18.18 -5.99 -41.95
N PHE A 429 -19.48 -6.03 -42.26
CA PHE A 429 -20.53 -6.50 -41.35
C PHE A 429 -20.67 -8.03 -41.26
N GLY A 430 -19.68 -8.78 -41.76
CA GLY A 430 -19.64 -10.24 -41.63
C GLY A 430 -20.34 -11.03 -42.74
N GLN A 431 -20.57 -10.44 -43.92
CA GLN A 431 -21.08 -11.21 -45.06
C GLN A 431 -20.09 -12.29 -45.47
N THR A 432 -20.61 -13.49 -45.71
CA THR A 432 -19.87 -14.65 -46.21
C THR A 432 -20.63 -15.31 -47.36
N LEU A 433 -19.95 -16.18 -48.10
CA LEU A 433 -20.56 -17.02 -49.12
C LEU A 433 -20.73 -18.45 -48.58
N ARG A 434 -21.89 -19.04 -48.82
CA ARG A 434 -22.11 -20.48 -48.66
C ARG A 434 -21.35 -21.27 -49.73
N ARG A 435 -21.27 -22.59 -49.56
CA ARG A 435 -20.67 -23.50 -50.55
C ARG A 435 -21.35 -23.41 -51.93
N ASP A 436 -22.64 -23.08 -51.97
CA ASP A 436 -23.43 -22.89 -53.19
C ASP A 436 -23.30 -21.48 -53.80
N GLY A 437 -22.48 -20.60 -53.22
CA GLY A 437 -22.31 -19.21 -53.65
C GLY A 437 -23.36 -18.23 -53.11
N THR A 438 -24.32 -18.68 -52.29
CA THR A 438 -25.33 -17.80 -51.71
C THR A 438 -24.72 -16.91 -50.63
N LYS A 439 -24.99 -15.61 -50.70
CA LYS A 439 -24.55 -14.62 -49.70
C LYS A 439 -25.37 -14.73 -48.41
N GLN A 440 -24.69 -14.78 -47.27
CA GLN A 440 -25.29 -14.87 -45.93
C GLN A 440 -24.56 -13.96 -44.93
N GLY A 441 -25.20 -13.58 -43.84
CA GLY A 441 -24.66 -12.61 -42.87
C GLY A 441 -24.53 -11.20 -43.47
N GLY A 442 -23.82 -10.29 -42.78
CA GLY A 442 -23.63 -8.92 -43.26
C GLY A 442 -24.87 -8.06 -43.06
N ILE A 443 -25.04 -7.07 -43.92
CA ILE A 443 -26.27 -6.26 -43.98
C ILE A 443 -27.18 -6.78 -45.08
N GLY A 444 -28.46 -6.97 -44.75
CA GLY A 444 -29.52 -7.38 -45.67
C GLY A 444 -30.71 -6.42 -45.65
N ALA A 445 -31.42 -6.34 -46.78
CA ALA A 445 -32.68 -5.62 -46.87
C ALA A 445 -33.83 -6.55 -46.45
N ILE A 446 -34.50 -6.20 -45.35
CA ILE A 446 -35.64 -6.90 -44.79
C ILE A 446 -36.82 -5.94 -44.79
N ARG A 447 -37.84 -6.21 -45.61
CA ARG A 447 -39.05 -5.37 -45.73
C ARG A 447 -38.74 -3.89 -45.96
N GLY A 448 -37.78 -3.62 -46.84
CA GLY A 448 -37.33 -2.27 -47.18
C GLY A 448 -36.42 -1.60 -46.14
N ARG A 449 -36.00 -2.31 -45.08
CA ARG A 449 -35.09 -1.80 -44.04
C ARG A 449 -33.77 -2.57 -44.05
N MET A 450 -32.66 -1.86 -43.84
CA MET A 450 -31.35 -2.46 -43.71
C MET A 450 -31.16 -2.98 -42.29
N VAL A 451 -30.81 -4.25 -42.17
CA VAL A 451 -30.66 -4.97 -40.90
C VAL A 451 -29.38 -5.78 -40.95
N GLU A 452 -28.63 -5.81 -39.86
CA GLU A 452 -27.51 -6.72 -39.68
C GLU A 452 -28.04 -8.16 -39.49
N LEU A 453 -27.64 -9.06 -40.38
CA LEU A 453 -28.08 -10.44 -40.42
C LEU A 453 -27.18 -11.32 -39.54
N PRO A 454 -27.73 -12.31 -38.83
CA PRO A 454 -26.91 -13.27 -38.11
C PRO A 454 -26.00 -14.05 -39.05
N ALA A 455 -24.85 -14.47 -38.55
CA ALA A 455 -23.96 -15.36 -39.28
C ALA A 455 -24.72 -16.63 -39.71
N GLY A 456 -24.64 -16.96 -41.01
CA GLY A 456 -25.30 -18.15 -41.57
C GLY A 456 -26.69 -17.91 -42.17
N TRP A 457 -27.27 -16.71 -42.02
CA TRP A 457 -28.61 -16.41 -42.54
C TRP A 457 -28.56 -15.57 -43.81
N THR A 458 -29.37 -15.95 -44.80
CA THR A 458 -29.71 -15.07 -45.92
C THR A 458 -30.81 -14.09 -45.50
N ALA A 459 -30.97 -12.98 -46.24
CA ALA A 459 -32.04 -12.02 -45.98
C ALA A 459 -33.44 -12.67 -46.07
N ALA A 460 -33.65 -13.57 -47.04
CA ALA A 460 -34.92 -14.26 -47.25
C ALA A 460 -35.25 -15.25 -46.11
N GLU A 461 -34.26 -16.00 -45.62
CA GLU A 461 -34.44 -16.86 -44.45
C GLU A 461 -34.77 -16.02 -43.22
N PHE A 462 -34.05 -14.91 -43.01
CA PHE A 462 -34.22 -14.06 -41.85
C PHE A 462 -35.61 -13.44 -41.82
N ASP A 463 -36.10 -12.92 -42.94
CA ASP A 463 -37.45 -12.39 -43.07
C ASP A 463 -38.53 -13.47 -42.83
N ARG A 464 -38.30 -14.70 -43.31
CA ARG A 464 -39.19 -15.85 -43.02
C ARG A 464 -39.19 -16.20 -41.53
N GLY A 465 -38.03 -16.14 -40.88
CA GLY A 465 -37.89 -16.31 -39.44
C GLY A 465 -38.69 -15.27 -38.65
N LEU A 466 -38.53 -13.99 -38.99
CA LEU A 466 -39.29 -12.89 -38.39
C LEU A 466 -40.80 -13.04 -38.58
N SER A 467 -41.22 -13.48 -39.77
CA SER A 467 -42.64 -13.74 -40.06
C SER A 467 -43.25 -14.81 -39.14
N ARG A 468 -42.45 -15.73 -38.60
CA ARG A 468 -42.89 -16.79 -37.70
C ARG A 468 -42.81 -16.41 -36.23
N MET A 469 -42.11 -15.34 -35.87
CA MET A 469 -41.98 -14.91 -34.48
C MET A 469 -43.33 -14.57 -33.84
N THR A 470 -43.41 -14.84 -32.55
CA THR A 470 -44.47 -14.35 -31.66
C THR A 470 -43.86 -13.29 -30.73
N PHE A 471 -44.72 -12.44 -30.18
CA PHE A 471 -44.32 -11.32 -29.32
C PHE A 471 -44.93 -11.47 -27.91
N PRO A 472 -44.70 -12.59 -27.20
CA PRO A 472 -45.29 -12.81 -25.88
C PRO A 472 -44.80 -11.75 -24.90
N ARG A 473 -45.73 -11.17 -24.12
CA ARG A 473 -45.43 -10.14 -23.10
C ARG A 473 -44.79 -8.86 -23.64
N ALA A 474 -44.72 -8.69 -24.97
CA ALA A 474 -44.27 -7.46 -25.57
C ALA A 474 -45.35 -6.39 -25.43
N VAL A 475 -44.94 -5.19 -25.03
CA VAL A 475 -45.81 -4.02 -24.89
C VAL A 475 -45.17 -2.82 -25.58
N TYR A 476 -46.00 -1.90 -26.04
CA TYR A 476 -45.56 -0.60 -26.50
C TYR A 476 -45.12 0.29 -25.33
N GLY A 477 -44.54 1.45 -25.62
CA GLY A 477 -44.08 2.38 -24.58
C GLY A 477 -45.21 2.94 -23.68
N ASP A 478 -46.48 2.78 -24.06
CA ASP A 478 -47.65 3.13 -23.24
C ASP A 478 -48.18 1.95 -22.40
N GLY A 479 -47.52 0.78 -22.46
CA GLY A 479 -47.90 -0.43 -21.74
C GLY A 479 -48.95 -1.29 -22.45
N SER A 480 -49.48 -0.89 -23.61
CA SER A 480 -50.45 -1.70 -24.34
C SER A 480 -49.79 -2.90 -25.05
N PRO A 481 -50.47 -4.06 -25.16
CA PRO A 481 -49.89 -5.25 -25.80
C PRO A 481 -49.50 -5.03 -27.26
N ALA A 482 -48.32 -5.50 -27.63
CA ALA A 482 -47.78 -5.32 -28.97
C ALA A 482 -48.52 -6.18 -30.02
N ASN A 483 -48.93 -5.56 -31.12
CA ASN A 483 -49.50 -6.28 -32.26
C ASN A 483 -48.38 -6.73 -33.21
N LYS A 484 -48.36 -8.03 -33.55
CA LYS A 484 -47.34 -8.62 -34.45
C LYS A 484 -47.24 -7.90 -35.80
N ALA A 485 -48.37 -7.62 -36.45
CA ALA A 485 -48.38 -6.99 -37.78
C ALA A 485 -47.81 -5.57 -37.70
N ASP A 486 -48.17 -4.82 -36.67
CA ASP A 486 -47.66 -3.48 -36.43
C ASP A 486 -46.16 -3.49 -36.10
N VAL A 487 -45.70 -4.34 -35.18
CA VAL A 487 -44.26 -4.45 -34.86
C VAL A 487 -43.46 -4.74 -36.12
N LEU A 488 -43.90 -5.74 -36.89
CA LEU A 488 -43.23 -6.14 -38.12
C LEU A 488 -43.30 -5.09 -39.24
N ALA A 489 -44.32 -4.21 -39.26
CA ALA A 489 -44.47 -3.15 -40.24
C ALA A 489 -43.73 -1.87 -39.84
N ASN A 490 -43.70 -1.52 -38.56
CA ASN A 490 -43.31 -0.20 -38.07
C ASN A 490 -42.03 -0.19 -37.23
N TYR A 491 -41.54 -1.35 -36.78
CA TYR A 491 -40.30 -1.45 -36.02
C TYR A 491 -39.17 -2.00 -36.88
N ARG A 492 -37.96 -1.48 -36.64
CA ARG A 492 -36.72 -2.01 -37.20
C ARG A 492 -36.02 -2.88 -36.17
N LEU A 493 -35.27 -3.87 -36.64
CA LEU A 493 -34.40 -4.66 -35.78
C LEU A 493 -33.06 -3.94 -35.63
N VAL A 494 -32.59 -3.84 -34.39
CA VAL A 494 -31.27 -3.32 -34.04
C VAL A 494 -30.57 -4.40 -33.23
N VAL A 495 -29.32 -4.70 -33.59
CA VAL A 495 -28.49 -5.62 -32.80
C VAL A 495 -28.28 -4.99 -31.43
N ASP A 496 -28.72 -5.68 -30.39
CA ASP A 496 -28.62 -5.21 -29.01
C ASP A 496 -27.44 -5.86 -28.31
N ASN A 497 -27.26 -7.17 -28.53
CA ASN A 497 -26.13 -7.93 -28.00
C ASN A 497 -25.85 -9.17 -28.85
N VAL A 498 -24.67 -9.76 -28.69
CA VAL A 498 -24.36 -11.11 -29.17
C VAL A 498 -24.19 -11.98 -27.94
N THR A 499 -24.94 -13.08 -27.85
CA THR A 499 -24.80 -14.04 -26.75
C THR A 499 -23.45 -14.76 -26.84
N ASP A 500 -23.01 -15.35 -25.74
CA ASP A 500 -21.70 -16.01 -25.67
C ASP A 500 -21.56 -17.21 -26.62
N ASP A 501 -22.68 -17.85 -26.98
CA ASP A 501 -22.72 -18.90 -28.00
C ASP A 501 -22.80 -18.36 -29.45
N GLY A 502 -22.62 -17.05 -29.63
CA GLY A 502 -22.55 -16.37 -30.91
C GLY A 502 -23.91 -16.13 -31.57
N ARG A 503 -25.04 -16.23 -30.84
CA ARG A 503 -26.36 -15.86 -31.37
C ARG A 503 -26.59 -14.37 -31.21
N VAL A 504 -27.25 -13.77 -32.19
CA VAL A 504 -27.52 -12.32 -32.17
C VAL A 504 -28.85 -12.07 -31.47
N GLN A 505 -28.83 -11.20 -30.47
CA GLN A 505 -30.00 -10.63 -29.82
C GLN A 505 -30.38 -9.32 -30.50
N TYR A 506 -31.64 -9.23 -30.91
CA TYR A 506 -32.19 -8.03 -31.50
C TYR A 506 -33.19 -7.39 -30.55
N ARG A 507 -33.17 -6.06 -30.51
CA ARG A 507 -34.29 -5.27 -30.03
C ARG A 507 -35.06 -4.68 -31.20
N PHE A 508 -36.31 -4.33 -30.97
CA PHE A 508 -37.17 -3.67 -31.95
C PHE A 508 -37.27 -2.19 -31.62
N GLU A 509 -36.98 -1.32 -32.58
CA GLU A 509 -37.10 0.14 -32.40
C GLU A 509 -38.12 0.74 -33.38
N ASP A 510 -38.96 1.66 -32.92
CA ASP A 510 -39.85 2.44 -33.80
C ASP A 510 -39.06 3.49 -34.61
N ALA A 511 -39.74 4.24 -35.49
CA ALA A 511 -39.13 5.31 -36.28
C ALA A 511 -38.53 6.44 -35.44
N ARG A 512 -38.91 6.57 -34.16
CA ARG A 512 -38.40 7.55 -33.19
C ARG A 512 -37.25 6.98 -32.34
N GLY A 513 -36.86 5.73 -32.58
CA GLY A 513 -35.82 5.03 -31.81
C GLY A 513 -36.30 4.49 -30.46
N ARG A 514 -37.61 4.46 -30.18
CA ARG A 514 -38.13 3.89 -28.93
C ARG A 514 -38.16 2.37 -29.05
N SER A 515 -37.62 1.69 -28.04
CA SER A 515 -37.61 0.24 -27.99
C SER A 515 -38.99 -0.32 -27.69
N LEU A 516 -39.32 -1.45 -28.31
CA LEU A 516 -40.41 -2.30 -27.85
C LEU A 516 -40.06 -2.85 -26.47
N MET A 517 -41.02 -2.83 -25.55
CA MET A 517 -40.79 -3.18 -24.15
C MET A 517 -41.40 -4.54 -23.81
N ARG A 518 -40.99 -5.12 -22.69
CA ARG A 518 -41.69 -6.20 -21.99
C ARG A 518 -42.60 -5.60 -20.92
N ASP A 519 -43.60 -6.35 -20.50
CA ASP A 519 -44.49 -5.99 -19.39
C ASP A 519 -43.79 -5.82 -18.03
N ASP A 520 -42.55 -6.30 -17.89
CA ASP A 520 -41.65 -6.08 -16.74
C ASP A 520 -40.84 -4.76 -16.84
N GLY A 521 -41.05 -3.98 -17.90
CA GLY A 521 -40.36 -2.70 -18.12
C GLY A 521 -38.97 -2.82 -18.75
N GLN A 522 -38.49 -4.02 -19.09
CA GLN A 522 -37.23 -4.21 -19.82
C GLN A 522 -37.44 -4.11 -21.34
N ASN A 523 -36.36 -3.92 -22.11
CA ASN A 523 -36.43 -3.99 -23.58
C ASN A 523 -36.86 -5.39 -24.03
N TYR A 524 -37.80 -5.47 -24.98
CA TYR A 524 -38.15 -6.72 -25.64
C TYR A 524 -37.03 -7.13 -26.58
N ARG A 525 -36.43 -8.28 -26.27
CA ARG A 525 -35.30 -8.87 -27.00
C ARG A 525 -35.70 -10.20 -27.60
N VAL A 526 -35.27 -10.44 -28.84
CA VAL A 526 -35.39 -11.73 -29.50
C VAL A 526 -34.01 -12.28 -29.83
N VAL A 527 -33.78 -13.53 -29.44
CA VAL A 527 -32.64 -14.30 -29.93
C VAL A 527 -33.07 -14.95 -31.23
N VAL A 528 -32.47 -14.55 -32.35
CA VAL A 528 -32.64 -15.29 -33.59
C VAL A 528 -31.63 -16.43 -33.53
N ASN A 529 -32.12 -17.64 -33.23
CA ASN A 529 -31.27 -18.83 -33.23
C ASN A 529 -30.58 -18.96 -34.59
N ARG A 530 -29.40 -19.60 -34.64
CA ARG A 530 -28.89 -20.07 -35.94
C ARG A 530 -30.00 -20.90 -36.58
N SER A 531 -30.23 -20.68 -37.88
CA SER A 531 -31.03 -21.61 -38.67
C SER A 531 -30.42 -22.98 -38.37
N PRO A 532 -31.21 -24.00 -37.99
CA PRO A 532 -30.69 -25.35 -37.94
C PRO A 532 -30.20 -25.60 -39.37
N ALA A 533 -28.89 -25.44 -39.59
CA ALA A 533 -28.26 -26.06 -40.72
C ALA A 533 -28.67 -27.52 -40.56
N GLY A 534 -29.44 -28.02 -41.53
CA GLY A 534 -29.85 -29.41 -41.52
C GLY A 534 -28.64 -30.27 -41.17
N GLU A 535 -28.88 -31.25 -40.31
CA GLU A 535 -28.04 -32.43 -40.18
C GLU A 535 -27.49 -32.77 -41.57
N ASN A 536 -26.20 -32.51 -41.77
CA ASN A 536 -25.40 -32.95 -42.90
C ASN A 536 -24.02 -33.28 -42.37
#